data_AF-A0A2A2HD57-F1
#
_entry.id   AF-A0A2A2HD57-F1
#
_cell.length_a   1.000
_cell.length_b   1.000
_cell.length_c   1.000
_cell.angle_alpha   90.00
_cell.angle_beta   90.00
_cell.angle_gamma   90.00
#
_symmetry.space_group_name_H-M   'P 1'
#
loop_
_entity.id
_entity.type
_entity.pdbx_description
1 polymer ?
#
loop_
_entity_poly.entity_id
_entity_poly.type
_entity_poly.pdbx_seq_one_letter_code
_entity_poly.pdbx_strand_id
1 'polypeptide(L)'
;MPTNTNTTNITTIISLNNLYDGKTITSYTPNLQPITGTYSISGCGVTKTSSITLNNKPITLKTSFKNNGTATFKVNLDAQTTTKTVKIQTSTLNSKITSLFVQIDAKVTASNVSAWKKAGVTDVYVQARASTNNVAKLKQVISLCKGTNIRVHGWVICFSTSNGFDISTKQQNMIRNFITKIVKYDGISGICLDYVRYSGTNPSIVDPTKITNFVKSVNQIVKKQSPSLLLSACICRKRWYKNLLWTRLCSTKSICRCTTTNGI
;
A
#
# COMPACT_ATOMS: atom_id res chain seq x y z
N MET A 1 6.74 -16.59 -22.47
CA MET A 1 6.35 -16.67 -21.04
C MET A 1 4.89 -16.22 -20.93
N PRO A 2 4.06 -16.86 -20.09
CA PRO A 2 2.63 -16.59 -20.08
C PRO A 2 2.37 -15.18 -19.57
N THR A 3 1.67 -14.37 -20.36
CA THR A 3 1.16 -13.05 -19.98
C THR A 3 -0.01 -13.23 -19.01
N ASN A 4 0.30 -13.53 -17.75
CA ASN A 4 -0.71 -13.55 -16.69
C ASN A 4 -1.21 -12.12 -16.44
N THR A 5 -2.33 -11.79 -17.07
CA THR A 5 -3.08 -10.56 -16.81
C THR A 5 -3.85 -10.75 -15.50
N ASN A 6 -3.16 -10.48 -14.39
CA ASN A 6 -3.76 -10.58 -13.05
C ASN A 6 -4.97 -9.66 -12.98
N THR A 7 -6.12 -10.31 -12.79
CA THR A 7 -7.43 -9.70 -12.89
C THR A 7 -7.98 -9.54 -11.47
N THR A 8 -8.34 -8.31 -11.07
CA THR A 8 -9.05 -8.11 -9.79
C THR A 8 -10.55 -8.23 -10.04
N ASN A 9 -11.17 -9.27 -9.47
CA ASN A 9 -12.62 -9.49 -9.53
C ASN A 9 -13.30 -8.67 -8.43
N ILE A 10 -14.02 -7.63 -8.81
CA ILE A 10 -14.83 -6.82 -7.88
C ILE A 10 -16.29 -6.98 -8.27
N THR A 11 -17.10 -7.42 -7.31
CA THR A 11 -18.56 -7.44 -7.45
C THR A 11 -19.11 -6.16 -6.85
N THR A 12 -19.78 -5.34 -7.66
CA THR A 12 -20.52 -4.18 -7.17
C THR A 12 -21.99 -4.37 -7.50
N ILE A 13 -22.84 -4.29 -6.47
CA ILE A 13 -24.29 -4.27 -6.63
C ILE A 13 -24.71 -2.80 -6.86
N ILE A 14 -25.49 -2.57 -7.91
CA ILE A 14 -26.21 -1.32 -8.13
C ILE A 14 -27.68 -1.65 -7.97
N SER A 15 -28.26 -1.24 -6.84
CA SER A 15 -29.69 -1.35 -6.60
C SER A 15 -30.37 -0.10 -7.15
N LEU A 16 -31.29 -0.29 -8.10
CA LEU A 16 -32.22 0.75 -8.53
C LEU A 16 -33.54 0.47 -7.82
N ASN A 17 -33.78 1.13 -6.69
CA ASN A 17 -35.08 1.06 -6.04
C ASN A 17 -36.01 2.08 -6.72
N ASN A 18 -37.19 1.63 -7.15
CA ASN A 18 -38.29 2.42 -7.73
C ASN A 18 -37.97 3.02 -9.11
N LEU A 19 -38.07 2.19 -10.16
CA LEU A 19 -38.09 2.66 -11.55
C LEU A 19 -39.49 3.20 -11.88
N TYR A 20 -39.56 4.49 -12.22
CA TYR A 20 -40.78 5.19 -12.66
C TYR A 20 -40.79 5.28 -14.18
N ASP A 21 -41.88 4.88 -14.83
CA ASP A 21 -42.01 4.78 -16.29
C ASP A 21 -42.58 6.04 -16.96
N GLY A 22 -42.83 7.10 -16.20
CA GLY A 22 -43.27 8.40 -16.73
C GLY A 22 -44.78 8.55 -16.93
N LYS A 23 -45.64 7.65 -16.42
CA LYS A 23 -47.11 7.86 -16.38
C LYS A 23 -47.62 8.11 -14.96
N THR A 24 -48.67 8.91 -14.81
CA THR A 24 -49.30 9.22 -13.50
C THR A 24 -49.59 7.94 -12.71
N ILE A 25 -49.10 7.86 -11.48
CA ILE A 25 -49.26 6.70 -10.60
C ILE A 25 -50.73 6.65 -10.14
N THR A 26 -51.55 5.83 -10.79
CA THR A 26 -52.91 5.53 -10.33
C THR A 26 -53.09 4.09 -9.86
N SER A 27 -52.12 3.20 -10.10
CA SER A 27 -52.06 1.86 -9.49
C SER A 27 -50.68 1.21 -9.64
N TYR A 28 -50.24 0.50 -8.59
CA TYR A 28 -49.07 -0.39 -8.66
C TYR A 28 -49.43 -1.57 -9.58
N THR A 29 -48.98 -1.54 -10.83
CA THR A 29 -49.07 -2.71 -11.71
C THR A 29 -47.91 -3.67 -11.36
N PRO A 30 -48.19 -4.91 -10.89
CA PRO A 30 -47.14 -5.87 -10.54
C PRO A 30 -46.35 -6.40 -11.76
N ASN A 31 -46.83 -6.11 -12.98
CA ASN A 31 -46.24 -6.52 -14.24
C ASN A 31 -45.78 -5.29 -15.05
N LEU A 32 -44.74 -4.60 -14.58
CA LEU A 32 -44.05 -3.60 -15.41
C LEU A 32 -43.41 -4.31 -16.62
N GLN A 33 -43.64 -3.75 -17.81
CA GLN A 33 -42.99 -4.22 -19.03
C GLN A 33 -41.46 -4.16 -18.86
N PRO A 34 -40.70 -5.13 -19.43
CA PRO A 34 -39.24 -5.11 -19.39
C PRO A 34 -38.68 -3.77 -19.89
N ILE A 35 -37.92 -3.06 -19.05
CA ILE A 35 -37.27 -1.80 -19.46
C ILE A 35 -35.93 -2.17 -20.10
N THR A 36 -35.69 -1.76 -21.34
CA THR A 36 -34.41 -1.96 -22.02
C THR A 36 -33.50 -0.75 -21.85
N GLY A 37 -32.20 -0.97 -21.96
CA GLY A 37 -31.21 0.09 -21.93
C GLY A 37 -29.81 -0.42 -22.20
N THR A 38 -28.81 0.36 -21.80
CA THR A 38 -27.40 0.01 -21.91
C THR A 38 -26.69 0.16 -20.58
N TYR A 39 -25.72 -0.70 -20.30
CA TYR A 39 -24.71 -0.43 -19.28
C TYR A 39 -23.35 -0.24 -19.91
N SER A 40 -22.53 0.59 -19.27
CA SER A 40 -21.13 0.76 -19.59
C SER A 40 -20.27 0.67 -18.33
N ILE A 41 -19.10 0.06 -18.48
CA ILE A 41 -18.06 -0.01 -17.46
C ILE A 41 -16.80 0.54 -18.09
N SER A 42 -16.23 1.57 -17.48
CA SER A 42 -15.04 2.26 -18.00
C SER A 42 -14.03 2.58 -16.89
N GLY A 43 -12.77 2.69 -17.29
CA GLY A 43 -11.66 2.98 -16.38
C GLY A 43 -10.87 1.73 -16.00
N CYS A 44 -9.72 1.95 -15.35
CA CYS A 44 -8.86 0.86 -14.85
C CYS A 44 -8.46 -0.20 -15.92
N GLY A 45 -8.31 0.24 -17.18
CA GLY A 45 -7.90 -0.62 -18.31
C GLY A 45 -9.02 -1.46 -18.93
N VAL A 46 -10.29 -1.13 -18.62
CA VAL A 46 -11.48 -1.81 -19.15
C VAL A 46 -12.40 -0.78 -19.80
N THR A 47 -12.92 -1.16 -20.97
CA THR A 47 -14.05 -0.50 -21.63
C THR A 47 -15.01 -1.59 -22.07
N LYS A 48 -16.20 -1.63 -21.49
CA LYS A 48 -17.25 -2.59 -21.83
C LYS A 48 -18.59 -1.87 -21.91
N THR A 49 -19.34 -2.15 -22.97
CA THR A 49 -20.71 -1.67 -23.13
C THR A 49 -21.58 -2.83 -23.60
N SER A 50 -22.80 -2.97 -23.06
CA SER A 50 -23.75 -3.97 -23.55
C SER A 50 -25.19 -3.53 -23.26
N SER A 51 -26.13 -4.10 -24.01
CA SER A 51 -27.56 -3.94 -23.76
C SER A 51 -27.98 -4.69 -22.50
N ILE A 52 -29.03 -4.20 -21.85
CA ILE A 52 -29.63 -4.83 -20.67
C ILE A 52 -31.15 -4.70 -20.70
N THR A 53 -31.82 -5.68 -20.12
CA THR A 53 -33.27 -5.71 -19.94
C THR A 53 -33.58 -5.91 -18.46
N LEU A 54 -34.41 -5.03 -17.91
CA LEU A 54 -34.77 -4.97 -16.50
C LEU A 54 -36.19 -5.51 -16.27
N ASN A 55 -36.27 -6.65 -15.58
CA ASN A 55 -37.54 -7.28 -15.20
C ASN A 55 -37.80 -7.06 -13.70
N ASN A 56 -37.85 -5.80 -13.27
CA ASN A 56 -38.11 -5.40 -11.88
C ASN A 56 -37.17 -6.04 -10.83
N LYS A 57 -35.92 -6.33 -11.21
CA LYS A 57 -34.88 -6.91 -10.34
C LYS A 57 -33.59 -6.08 -10.39
N PRO A 58 -32.80 -6.01 -9.30
CA PRO A 58 -31.50 -5.34 -9.31
C PRO A 58 -30.54 -5.95 -10.33
N ILE A 59 -29.71 -5.10 -10.96
CA ILE A 59 -28.69 -5.55 -11.90
C ILE A 59 -27.38 -5.80 -11.15
N THR A 60 -26.79 -6.96 -11.42
CA THR A 60 -25.42 -7.26 -10.99
C THR A 60 -24.46 -7.13 -12.16
N LEU A 61 -23.61 -6.10 -12.16
CA LEU A 61 -22.53 -5.94 -13.13
C LEU A 61 -21.23 -6.52 -12.58
N LYS A 62 -20.63 -7.46 -13.33
CA LYS A 62 -19.35 -8.09 -12.98
C LYS A 62 -18.30 -7.76 -14.02
N THR A 63 -17.13 -7.33 -13.57
CA THR A 63 -15.98 -7.15 -14.44
C THR A 63 -14.66 -7.31 -13.68
N SER A 64 -13.60 -7.21 -14.46
CA SER A 64 -12.25 -7.68 -14.20
C SER A 64 -11.29 -6.57 -14.59
N PHE A 65 -10.70 -5.87 -13.61
CA PHE A 65 -9.88 -4.68 -13.87
C PHE A 65 -8.38 -5.00 -13.95
N LYS A 66 -7.66 -4.25 -14.79
CA LYS A 66 -6.23 -4.44 -15.08
C LYS A 66 -5.33 -3.42 -14.39
N ASN A 67 -5.84 -2.21 -14.15
CA ASN A 67 -5.06 -1.08 -13.64
C ASN A 67 -5.67 -0.51 -12.35
N ASN A 68 -4.84 0.18 -11.56
CA ASN A 68 -5.30 0.98 -10.44
C ASN A 68 -6.02 2.24 -10.93
N GLY A 69 -6.96 2.75 -10.14
CA GLY A 69 -7.65 4.00 -10.44
C GLY A 69 -9.11 3.97 -10.02
N THR A 70 -9.89 4.87 -10.61
CA THR A 70 -11.34 4.90 -10.44
C THR A 70 -12.00 4.20 -11.62
N ALA A 71 -12.83 3.21 -11.35
CA ALA A 71 -13.71 2.60 -12.33
C ALA A 71 -15.12 3.18 -12.20
N THR A 72 -15.77 3.41 -13.32
CA THR A 72 -17.13 3.96 -13.41
C THR A 72 -18.06 2.93 -14.01
N PHE A 73 -19.14 2.65 -13.31
CA PHE A 73 -20.26 1.84 -13.76
C PHE A 73 -21.42 2.78 -14.05
N LYS A 74 -21.93 2.75 -15.27
CA LYS A 74 -23.05 3.60 -15.71
C LYS A 74 -24.13 2.74 -16.33
N VAL A 75 -25.37 2.94 -15.93
CA VAL A 75 -26.56 2.34 -16.56
C VAL A 75 -27.40 3.47 -17.12
N ASN A 76 -27.67 3.42 -18.43
CA ASN A 76 -28.58 4.34 -19.11
C ASN A 76 -29.83 3.54 -19.50
N LEU A 77 -30.97 3.95 -18.96
CA LEU A 77 -32.31 3.53 -19.36
C LEU A 77 -32.97 4.69 -20.10
N ASP A 78 -34.04 4.41 -20.84
CA ASP A 78 -34.71 5.39 -21.69
C ASP A 78 -35.08 6.70 -20.97
N ALA A 79 -35.39 6.64 -19.66
CA ALA A 79 -35.76 7.81 -18.86
C ALA A 79 -34.76 8.19 -17.75
N GLN A 80 -33.75 7.36 -17.45
CA GLN A 80 -32.86 7.58 -16.29
C GLN A 80 -31.43 7.10 -16.52
N THR A 81 -30.49 7.83 -15.93
CA THR A 81 -29.08 7.44 -15.89
C THR A 81 -28.61 7.31 -14.45
N THR A 82 -28.01 6.17 -14.10
CA THR A 82 -27.37 5.96 -12.79
C THR A 82 -25.89 5.69 -12.97
N THR A 83 -25.07 6.35 -12.15
CA THR A 83 -23.61 6.21 -12.16
C THR A 83 -23.09 5.84 -10.78
N LYS A 84 -22.17 4.87 -10.70
CA LYS A 84 -21.44 4.49 -9.49
C LYS A 84 -19.95 4.38 -9.77
N THR A 85 -19.14 4.97 -8.91
CA THR A 85 -17.68 4.90 -9.01
C THR A 85 -17.11 4.01 -7.91
N VAL A 86 -16.12 3.20 -8.25
CA VAL A 86 -15.39 2.34 -7.30
C VAL A 86 -13.89 2.59 -7.45
N LYS A 87 -13.20 2.80 -6.34
CA LYS A 87 -11.74 2.86 -6.32
C LYS A 87 -11.17 1.46 -6.39
N ILE A 88 -10.41 1.19 -7.43
CA ILE A 88 -9.74 -0.08 -7.67
C ILE A 88 -8.27 0.07 -7.28
N GLN A 89 -7.86 -0.71 -6.29
CA GLN A 89 -6.46 -0.99 -6.00
C GLN A 89 -6.24 -2.46 -6.35
N THR A 90 -5.64 -2.72 -7.51
CA THR A 90 -5.13 -4.05 -7.82
C THR A 90 -4.01 -4.33 -6.81
N SER A 91 -4.23 -5.32 -5.94
CA SER A 91 -3.23 -5.78 -4.99
C SER A 91 -2.11 -6.49 -5.75
N THR A 92 -1.16 -5.73 -6.29
CA THR A 92 0.10 -6.26 -6.80
C THR A 92 0.97 -6.68 -5.62
N LEU A 93 0.69 -7.86 -5.07
CA LEU A 93 1.51 -8.49 -4.04
C LEU A 93 2.20 -9.79 -4.49
N ASN A 94 2.04 -10.19 -5.76
CA ASN A 94 2.79 -11.31 -6.35
C ASN A 94 3.85 -10.87 -7.38
N SER A 95 4.09 -9.56 -7.54
CA SER A 95 5.18 -9.04 -8.38
C SER A 95 6.47 -8.89 -7.58
N LYS A 96 7.61 -9.15 -8.22
CA LYS A 96 8.96 -8.92 -7.69
C LYS A 96 9.05 -7.53 -7.04
N ILE A 97 9.35 -7.48 -5.75
CA ILE A 97 9.62 -6.22 -5.05
C ILE A 97 10.92 -5.63 -5.60
N THR A 98 10.85 -4.40 -6.11
CA THR A 98 12.01 -3.60 -6.50
C THR A 98 12.03 -2.37 -5.63
N SER A 99 13.02 -2.28 -4.74
CA SER A 99 13.05 -1.26 -3.72
C SER A 99 14.31 -0.41 -3.73
N LEU A 100 14.21 0.77 -3.12
CA LEU A 100 15.35 1.63 -2.83
C LEU A 100 15.20 2.29 -1.45
N PHE A 101 16.32 2.76 -0.92
CA PHE A 101 16.40 3.47 0.35
C PHE A 101 16.71 4.94 0.10
N VAL A 102 15.97 5.83 0.76
CA VAL A 102 16.16 7.27 0.73
C VAL A 102 16.67 7.71 2.09
N GLN A 103 17.90 8.19 2.13
CA GLN A 103 18.50 8.76 3.33
C GLN A 103 17.84 10.10 3.69
N ILE A 104 17.92 10.47 4.96
CA ILE A 104 17.21 11.63 5.51
C ILE A 104 17.58 12.95 4.81
N ASP A 105 18.84 13.08 4.35
CA ASP A 105 19.37 14.29 3.71
C ASP A 105 19.41 14.19 2.17
N ALA A 106 18.92 13.09 1.59
CA ALA A 106 18.92 12.91 0.14
C ALA A 106 18.02 13.94 -0.56
N LYS A 107 18.50 14.54 -1.66
CA LYS A 107 17.67 15.40 -2.51
C LYS A 107 16.72 14.53 -3.33
N VAL A 108 15.41 14.69 -3.11
CA VAL A 108 14.35 13.98 -3.85
C VAL A 108 13.41 14.99 -4.48
N THR A 109 13.15 14.81 -5.77
CA THR A 109 12.31 15.65 -6.61
C THR A 109 11.29 14.80 -7.37
N ALA A 110 10.32 15.44 -8.02
CA ALA A 110 9.38 14.75 -8.91
C ALA A 110 10.09 13.99 -10.05
N SER A 111 11.20 14.53 -10.58
CA SER A 111 12.00 13.85 -11.60
C SER A 111 12.58 12.52 -11.09
N ASN A 112 12.98 12.44 -9.82
CA ASN A 112 13.44 11.18 -9.23
C ASN A 112 12.29 10.16 -9.19
N VAL A 113 11.09 10.56 -8.76
CA VAL A 113 9.92 9.67 -8.72
C VAL A 113 9.54 9.17 -10.13
N SER A 114 9.60 10.03 -11.14
CA SER A 114 9.39 9.62 -12.54
C SER A 114 10.42 8.59 -13.00
N ALA A 115 11.69 8.76 -12.64
CA ALA A 115 12.74 7.78 -12.92
C ALA A 115 12.50 6.45 -12.19
N TRP A 116 12.08 6.49 -10.92
CA TRP A 116 11.73 5.29 -10.14
C TRP A 116 10.58 4.51 -10.77
N LYS A 117 9.52 5.20 -11.22
CA LYS A 117 8.40 4.59 -11.95
C LYS A 117 8.88 3.92 -13.23
N LYS A 118 9.71 4.60 -14.04
CA LYS A 118 10.26 4.05 -15.28
C LYS A 118 11.14 2.82 -15.03
N ALA A 119 11.86 2.81 -13.90
CA ALA A 119 12.70 1.69 -13.47
C ALA A 119 11.92 0.53 -12.82
N GLY A 120 10.60 0.65 -12.66
CA GLY A 120 9.77 -0.40 -12.05
C GLY A 120 9.95 -0.53 -10.54
N VAL A 121 10.36 0.53 -9.84
CA VAL A 121 10.41 0.57 -8.38
C VAL A 121 8.99 0.43 -7.82
N THR A 122 8.80 -0.49 -6.89
CA THR A 122 7.53 -0.77 -6.22
C THR A 122 7.50 -0.21 -4.81
N ASP A 123 8.67 -0.07 -4.17
CA ASP A 123 8.78 0.28 -2.75
C ASP A 123 9.92 1.27 -2.51
N VAL A 124 9.66 2.28 -1.68
CA VAL A 124 10.65 3.25 -1.25
C VAL A 124 10.67 3.31 0.27
N TYR A 125 11.83 3.04 0.84
CA TYR A 125 12.08 3.08 2.28
C TYR A 125 12.74 4.40 2.64
N VAL A 126 12.01 5.29 3.32
CA VAL A 126 12.46 6.66 3.59
C VAL A 126 12.86 6.81 5.04
N GLN A 127 14.11 7.20 5.26
CA GLN A 127 14.66 7.30 6.61
C GLN A 127 13.86 8.32 7.45
N ALA A 128 13.49 7.89 8.65
CA ALA A 128 12.82 8.69 9.66
C ALA A 128 13.45 8.39 11.03
N ARG A 129 13.74 9.43 11.82
CA ARG A 129 14.49 9.28 13.08
C ARG A 129 13.59 9.53 14.27
N ALA A 130 13.46 8.51 15.13
CA ALA A 130 12.69 8.61 16.37
C ALA A 130 13.33 9.59 17.38
N SER A 131 14.65 9.57 17.52
CA SER A 131 15.38 10.39 18.52
C SER A 131 15.26 11.89 18.29
N THR A 132 15.13 12.33 17.04
CA THR A 132 14.96 13.74 16.67
C THR A 132 13.56 14.04 16.15
N ASN A 133 12.67 13.05 16.14
CA ASN A 133 11.35 13.11 15.52
C ASN A 133 11.37 13.63 14.05
N ASN A 134 12.48 13.42 13.32
CA ASN A 134 12.64 13.93 11.97
C ASN A 134 11.90 13.03 10.96
N VAL A 135 10.85 13.61 10.37
CA VAL A 135 9.93 12.99 9.39
C VAL A 135 9.80 13.81 8.10
N ALA A 136 10.59 14.87 7.94
CA ALA A 136 10.43 15.82 6.84
C ALA A 136 10.59 15.13 5.48
N LYS A 137 11.64 14.31 5.33
CA LYS A 137 11.88 13.53 4.11
C LYS A 137 10.77 12.54 3.81
N LEU A 138 10.27 11.84 4.83
CA LEU A 138 9.16 10.88 4.69
C LEU A 138 7.91 11.56 4.14
N LYS A 139 7.50 12.70 4.74
CA LYS A 139 6.35 13.47 4.25
C LYS A 139 6.55 13.99 2.83
N GLN A 140 7.74 14.49 2.51
CA GLN A 140 8.08 14.95 1.17
C GLN A 140 7.92 13.83 0.14
N VAL A 141 8.49 12.65 0.40
CA VAL A 141 8.42 11.51 -0.54
C VAL A 141 6.99 10.97 -0.65
N ILE A 142 6.23 10.88 0.45
CA ILE A 142 4.80 10.52 0.41
C ILE A 142 4.06 11.46 -0.56
N SER A 143 4.27 12.78 -0.44
CA SER A 143 3.63 13.76 -1.31
C SER A 143 4.02 13.58 -2.78
N LEU A 144 5.31 13.37 -3.07
CA LEU A 144 5.81 13.20 -4.43
C LEU A 144 5.35 11.89 -5.07
N CYS A 145 5.12 10.84 -4.28
CA CYS A 145 4.63 9.55 -4.76
C CYS A 145 3.10 9.47 -4.85
N LYS A 146 2.36 10.53 -4.50
CA LYS A 146 0.89 10.56 -4.59
C LYS A 146 0.43 10.32 -6.03
N GLY A 147 -0.54 9.41 -6.20
CA GLY A 147 -1.04 9.02 -7.53
C GLY A 147 -0.12 8.07 -8.31
N THR A 148 0.95 7.58 -7.69
CA THR A 148 1.79 6.51 -8.24
C THR A 148 1.43 5.17 -7.61
N ASN A 149 1.98 4.08 -8.16
CA ASN A 149 1.90 2.74 -7.55
C ASN A 149 3.08 2.43 -6.61
N ILE A 150 3.91 3.43 -6.28
CA ILE A 150 5.06 3.25 -5.40
C ILE A 150 4.60 3.30 -3.95
N ARG A 151 4.87 2.23 -3.19
CA ARG A 151 4.61 2.14 -1.76
C ARG A 151 5.70 2.87 -0.98
N VAL A 152 5.31 3.80 -0.12
CA VAL A 152 6.26 4.54 0.72
C VAL A 152 6.25 3.99 2.14
N HIS A 153 7.42 3.60 2.65
CA HIS A 153 7.58 3.02 3.97
C HIS A 153 8.47 3.91 4.85
N GLY A 154 8.10 4.06 6.12
CA GLY A 154 8.97 4.70 7.11
C GLY A 154 10.12 3.78 7.49
N TRP A 155 11.35 4.13 7.14
CA TRP A 155 12.57 3.42 7.54
C TRP A 155 13.07 3.97 8.87
N VAL A 156 12.86 3.21 9.94
CA VAL A 156 13.12 3.62 11.31
C VAL A 156 14.37 2.92 11.84
N ILE A 157 15.35 3.70 12.25
CA ILE A 157 16.52 3.19 12.99
C ILE A 157 16.08 2.89 14.42
N CYS A 158 16.17 1.62 14.83
CA CYS A 158 15.69 1.18 16.13
C CYS A 158 16.72 1.38 17.24
N PHE A 159 17.70 0.48 17.34
CA PHE A 159 18.56 0.39 18.53
C PHE A 159 19.98 0.91 18.32
N SER A 160 20.33 1.34 17.10
CA SER A 160 21.60 2.05 16.85
C SER A 160 21.47 3.51 17.26
N THR A 161 22.30 3.92 18.22
CA THR A 161 22.38 5.28 18.78
C THR A 161 23.79 5.84 18.60
N SER A 162 24.00 7.12 18.92
CA SER A 162 25.33 7.72 18.96
C SER A 162 26.26 7.05 19.99
N ASN A 163 25.69 6.44 21.03
CA ASN A 163 26.42 5.82 22.14
C ASN A 163 26.50 4.29 22.00
N GLY A 164 26.24 3.76 20.80
CA GLY A 164 26.23 2.33 20.53
C GLY A 164 24.81 1.75 20.45
N PHE A 165 24.65 0.50 20.90
CA PHE A 165 23.41 -0.26 20.74
C PHE A 165 22.59 -0.28 22.04
N ASP A 166 21.37 0.25 22.02
CA ASP A 166 20.49 0.35 23.19
C ASP A 166 19.15 -0.34 22.96
N ILE A 167 18.89 -1.41 23.72
CA ILE A 167 17.61 -2.16 23.71
C ILE A 167 16.75 -1.91 24.96
N SER A 168 17.06 -0.86 25.72
CA SER A 168 16.35 -0.48 26.94
C SER A 168 14.86 -0.23 26.69
N THR A 169 14.05 -0.41 27.73
CA THR A 169 12.61 -0.12 27.67
C THR A 169 12.34 1.33 27.27
N LYS A 170 13.19 2.28 27.70
CA LYS A 170 13.11 3.69 27.32
C LYS A 170 13.25 3.88 25.81
N GLN A 171 14.28 3.28 25.21
CA GLN A 171 14.51 3.36 23.76
C GLN A 171 13.37 2.68 22.99
N GLN A 172 12.93 1.50 23.42
CA GLN A 172 11.79 0.81 22.83
C GLN A 172 10.49 1.64 22.86
N ASN A 173 10.19 2.30 23.99
CA ASN A 173 9.02 3.16 24.13
C ASN A 173 9.08 4.37 23.19
N MET A 174 10.24 5.03 23.08
CA MET A 174 10.45 6.13 22.15
C MET A 174 10.12 5.71 20.71
N ILE A 175 10.64 4.56 20.27
CA ILE A 175 10.43 4.07 18.91
C ILE A 175 8.95 3.70 18.68
N ARG A 176 8.30 3.00 19.62
CA ARG A 176 6.86 2.68 19.52
C ARG A 176 6.00 3.93 19.40
N ASN A 177 6.28 4.93 20.23
CA ASN A 177 5.55 6.21 20.20
C ASN A 177 5.76 6.94 18.88
N PHE A 178 6.98 6.91 18.35
CA PHE A 178 7.29 7.48 17.04
C PHE A 178 6.55 6.74 15.92
N ILE A 179 6.60 5.40 15.89
CA ILE A 179 5.89 4.57 14.91
C ILE A 179 4.38 4.85 14.97
N THR A 180 3.79 4.90 16.16
CA THR A 180 2.37 5.22 16.38
C THR A 180 1.98 6.57 15.74
N LYS A 181 2.90 7.55 15.67
CA LYS A 181 2.66 8.83 15.00
C LYS A 181 2.72 8.69 13.48
N ILE A 182 3.76 8.07 12.94
CA ILE A 182 4.01 8.07 11.49
C ILE A 182 3.11 7.10 10.72
N VAL A 183 2.62 6.01 11.35
CA VAL A 183 1.67 5.07 10.68
C VAL A 183 0.33 5.73 10.34
N LYS A 184 0.03 6.90 10.91
CA LYS A 184 -1.19 7.68 10.66
C LYS A 184 -1.08 8.60 9.45
N TYR A 185 0.09 8.73 8.82
CA TYR A 185 0.25 9.60 7.66
C TYR A 185 -0.47 9.03 6.44
N ASP A 186 -1.35 9.83 5.84
CA ASP A 186 -2.01 9.47 4.59
C ASP A 186 -0.97 9.20 3.49
N GLY A 187 -1.10 8.07 2.80
CA GLY A 187 -0.14 7.61 1.79
C GLY A 187 1.03 6.74 2.30
N ILE A 188 1.18 6.54 3.62
CA ILE A 188 2.14 5.54 4.12
C ILE A 188 1.64 4.13 3.82
N SER A 189 2.53 3.26 3.37
CA SER A 189 2.23 1.86 3.03
C SER A 189 2.78 0.86 4.04
N GLY A 190 3.70 1.29 4.91
CA GLY A 190 4.27 0.43 5.92
C GLY A 190 5.45 1.04 6.68
N ILE A 191 6.04 0.21 7.54
CA ILE A 191 7.19 0.52 8.38
C ILE A 191 8.29 -0.50 8.12
N CYS A 192 9.54 -0.03 8.05
CA CYS A 192 10.73 -0.86 7.96
C CYS A 192 11.62 -0.60 9.18
N LEU A 193 11.88 -1.65 9.95
CA LEU A 193 12.73 -1.61 11.13
C LEU A 193 14.18 -1.91 10.75
N ASP A 194 15.08 -0.98 11.00
CA ASP A 194 16.50 -1.17 10.77
C ASP A 194 17.28 -1.15 12.08
N TYR A 195 18.43 -1.83 12.11
CA TYR A 195 19.21 -2.07 13.32
C TYR A 195 18.36 -2.65 14.46
N VAL A 196 17.39 -3.51 14.14
CA VAL A 196 16.50 -4.11 15.14
C VAL A 196 17.15 -5.27 15.90
N ARG A 197 18.20 -5.88 15.32
CA ARG A 197 18.91 -7.04 15.91
C ARG A 197 20.43 -6.92 15.91
N TYR A 198 20.98 -5.95 15.19
CA TYR A 198 22.42 -5.92 14.92
C TYR A 198 23.14 -4.89 15.78
N SER A 199 23.84 -5.36 16.82
CA SER A 199 24.65 -4.54 17.73
C SER A 199 26.09 -4.31 17.25
N GLY A 200 26.41 -4.67 16.01
CA GLY A 200 27.79 -4.59 15.52
C GLY A 200 28.68 -5.66 16.15
N THR A 201 29.77 -5.23 16.78
CA THR A 201 30.81 -6.08 17.38
C THR A 201 30.44 -6.59 18.77
N ASN A 202 29.32 -6.15 19.34
CA ASN A 202 28.92 -6.44 20.72
C ASN A 202 27.68 -7.35 20.78
N PRO A 203 27.75 -8.60 20.28
CA PRO A 203 26.59 -9.49 20.21
C PRO A 203 26.02 -9.85 21.59
N SER A 204 26.81 -9.72 22.66
CA SER A 204 26.37 -9.98 24.04
C SER A 204 25.28 -9.02 24.54
N ILE A 205 25.12 -7.85 23.92
CA ILE A 205 24.09 -6.86 24.25
C ILE A 205 22.74 -7.22 23.60
N VAL A 206 22.73 -8.16 22.64
CA VAL A 206 21.52 -8.57 21.91
C VAL A 206 20.74 -9.59 22.75
N ASP A 207 19.52 -9.21 23.13
CA ASP A 207 18.55 -10.11 23.77
C ASP A 207 17.44 -10.47 22.76
N PRO A 208 17.44 -11.70 22.20
CA PRO A 208 16.48 -12.11 21.19
C PRO A 208 15.02 -12.04 21.66
N THR A 209 14.77 -12.30 22.95
CA THR A 209 13.41 -12.29 23.52
C THR A 209 12.90 -10.86 23.59
N LYS A 210 13.71 -9.92 24.09
CA LYS A 210 13.34 -8.49 24.09
C LYS A 210 13.09 -7.95 22.69
N ILE A 211 13.95 -8.31 21.73
CA ILE A 211 13.81 -7.87 20.34
C ILE A 211 12.54 -8.45 19.70
N THR A 212 12.26 -9.74 19.92
CA THR A 212 11.07 -10.40 19.38
C THR A 212 9.79 -9.76 19.95
N ASN A 213 9.76 -9.52 21.27
CA ASN A 213 8.63 -8.84 21.92
C ASN A 213 8.46 -7.40 21.44
N PHE A 214 9.56 -6.67 21.24
CA PHE A 214 9.53 -5.34 20.64
C PHE A 214 8.92 -5.38 19.23
N VAL A 215 9.41 -6.24 18.33
CA VAL A 215 8.89 -6.36 16.96
C VAL A 215 7.42 -6.78 16.95
N LYS A 216 7.01 -7.71 17.83
CA LYS A 216 5.62 -8.11 18.00
C LYS A 216 4.74 -6.93 18.40
N SER A 217 5.17 -6.12 19.36
CA SER A 217 4.43 -4.92 19.78
C SER A 217 4.32 -3.87 18.66
N VAL A 218 5.36 -3.69 17.86
CA VAL A 218 5.33 -2.80 16.69
C VAL A 218 4.37 -3.33 15.63
N ASN A 219 4.37 -4.63 15.35
CA ASN A 219 3.42 -5.25 14.43
C ASN A 219 1.98 -5.00 14.87
N GLN A 220 1.68 -5.14 16.15
CA GLN A 220 0.36 -4.82 16.70
C GLN A 220 -0.02 -3.35 16.49
N ILE A 221 0.91 -2.41 16.71
CA ILE A 221 0.68 -0.97 16.46
C ILE A 221 0.34 -0.73 14.98
N VAL A 222 1.16 -1.26 14.07
CA VAL A 222 0.97 -1.08 12.61
C VAL A 222 -0.36 -1.69 12.16
N LYS A 223 -0.65 -2.93 12.57
CA LYS A 223 -1.86 -3.65 12.15
C LYS A 223 -3.13 -3.11 12.78
N LYS A 224 -3.07 -2.53 13.98
CA LYS A 224 -4.20 -1.83 14.60
C LYS A 224 -4.61 -0.59 13.80
N GLN A 225 -3.65 0.12 13.21
CA GLN A 225 -3.96 1.28 12.36
C GLN A 225 -4.63 0.84 11.05
N SER A 226 -4.09 -0.18 10.39
CA SER A 226 -4.76 -0.84 9.27
C SER A 226 -4.14 -2.22 9.01
N PRO A 227 -4.96 -3.27 8.80
CA PRO A 227 -4.47 -4.60 8.41
C PRO A 227 -3.61 -4.59 7.13
N SER A 228 -3.85 -3.63 6.23
CA SER A 228 -3.15 -3.50 4.95
C SER A 228 -1.73 -2.92 5.07
N LEU A 229 -1.42 -2.21 6.16
CA LEU A 229 -0.08 -1.65 6.36
C LEU A 229 0.96 -2.75 6.56
N LEU A 230 2.11 -2.60 5.92
CA LEU A 230 3.17 -3.58 5.94
C LEU A 230 4.15 -3.31 7.09
N LEU A 231 4.69 -4.38 7.67
CA LEU A 231 5.85 -4.32 8.55
C LEU A 231 6.97 -5.14 7.90
N SER A 232 8.16 -4.55 7.85
CA SER A 232 9.37 -5.17 7.33
C SER A 232 10.54 -4.85 8.26
N ALA A 233 11.65 -5.56 8.08
CA ALA A 233 12.88 -5.26 8.80
C ALA A 233 14.12 -5.51 7.92
N CYS A 234 15.14 -4.69 8.12
CA CYS A 234 16.49 -4.90 7.60
C CYS A 234 17.25 -5.79 8.57
N ILE A 235 17.68 -6.96 8.10
CA ILE A 235 18.44 -7.93 8.90
C ILE A 235 19.82 -8.11 8.26
N CYS A 236 20.87 -7.78 9.01
CA CYS A 236 22.24 -8.03 8.58
C CYS A 236 22.63 -9.50 8.84
N ARG A 237 23.30 -10.14 7.88
CA ARG A 237 23.85 -11.50 8.04
C ARG A 237 25.25 -11.41 8.64
N LYS A 238 25.50 -12.15 9.73
CA LYS A 238 26.74 -12.20 10.54
C LYS A 238 28.07 -12.46 9.78
N ARG A 239 28.09 -12.74 8.47
CA ARG A 239 29.25 -13.29 7.73
C ARG A 239 30.13 -12.25 6.99
N TRP A 240 29.80 -10.96 6.97
CA TRP A 240 30.50 -9.97 6.13
C TRP A 240 31.60 -9.16 6.85
N TYR A 241 32.13 -9.68 7.96
CA TYR A 241 32.97 -8.89 8.88
C TYR A 241 34.44 -8.73 8.50
N LYS A 242 34.95 -9.38 7.44
CA LYS A 242 36.41 -9.39 7.26
C LYS A 242 37.01 -8.26 6.44
N ASN A 243 36.27 -7.46 5.65
CA ASN A 243 36.84 -6.32 4.92
C ASN A 243 35.76 -5.48 4.22
N LEU A 244 35.11 -4.52 4.87
CA LEU A 244 34.32 -3.51 4.13
C LEU A 244 34.13 -2.21 4.92
N LEU A 245 34.86 -1.18 4.48
CA LEU A 245 34.57 0.23 4.75
C LEU A 245 33.14 0.56 4.32
N TRP A 246 32.39 1.15 5.24
CA TRP A 246 30.93 1.29 5.25
C TRP A 246 30.34 2.35 4.29
N THR A 247 31.06 2.74 3.23
CA THR A 247 30.68 3.88 2.36
C THR A 247 30.12 3.51 1.00
N ARG A 248 30.01 2.23 0.60
CA ARG A 248 29.65 1.87 -0.80
C ARG A 248 28.65 0.76 -1.07
N LEU A 249 27.86 0.30 -0.08
CA LEU A 249 26.88 -0.78 -0.32
C LEU A 249 25.42 -0.35 -0.43
N CYS A 250 25.10 0.95 -0.28
CA CYS A 250 23.76 1.47 -0.55
C CYS A 250 23.65 2.34 -1.82
N SER A 251 24.74 2.63 -2.54
CA SER A 251 24.69 3.57 -3.69
C SER A 251 24.75 2.94 -5.08
N THR A 252 24.96 1.63 -5.24
CA THR A 252 24.93 1.00 -6.58
C THR A 252 24.51 -0.46 -6.48
N LYS A 253 23.34 -0.78 -7.03
CA LYS A 253 22.85 -2.14 -7.34
C LYS A 253 23.15 -3.19 -6.25
N SER A 254 22.40 -3.18 -5.15
CA SER A 254 22.34 -4.35 -4.27
C SER A 254 20.94 -4.48 -3.67
N ILE A 255 20.26 -5.54 -4.08
CA ILE A 255 18.96 -5.96 -3.58
C ILE A 255 19.13 -6.35 -2.12
N CYS A 256 18.69 -5.49 -1.20
CA CYS A 256 18.38 -5.95 0.15
C CYS A 256 17.18 -6.89 0.05
N ARG A 257 17.41 -8.20 0.18
CA ARG A 257 16.33 -9.18 0.33
C ARG A 257 15.64 -8.92 1.67
N CYS A 258 14.55 -8.15 1.65
CA CYS A 258 13.58 -8.16 2.73
C CYS A 258 12.82 -9.50 2.65
N THR A 259 13.17 -10.45 3.52
CA THR A 259 12.33 -11.63 3.75
C THR A 259 11.11 -11.20 4.56
N THR A 260 9.93 -11.20 3.95
CA THR A 260 8.66 -11.19 4.68
C THR A 260 8.50 -12.55 5.34
N THR A 261 8.69 -12.63 6.66
CA THR A 261 8.34 -13.83 7.42
C THR A 261 6.83 -13.84 7.63
N ASN A 262 6.15 -14.73 6.91
CA ASN A 262 4.85 -15.26 7.33
C ASN A 262 5.11 -16.23 8.50
N GLY A 263 4.36 -16.09 9.58
CA GLY A 263 4.30 -17.06 10.69
C GLY A 263 5.02 -16.60 11.96
N ILE A 264 4.26 -16.01 12.89
CA ILE A 264 3.81 -16.65 14.15
C ILE A 264 2.38 -16.17 14.39
#